data_AF-A0A101J7C0-F1
#
_entry.id   AF-A0A101J7C0-F1
#
_cell.length_a   1.000
_cell.length_b   1.000
_cell.length_c   1.000
_cell.angle_alpha   90.00
_cell.angle_beta   90.00
_cell.angle_gamma   90.00
#
_symmetry.space_group_name_H-M   'P 1'
#
loop_
_entity.id
_entity.type
_entity.pdbx_description
1 polymer ?
#
loop_
_entity_poly.entity_id
_entity_poly.type
_entity_poly.pdbx_seq_one_letter_code
_entity_poly.pdbx_strand_id
1 'polypeptide(L)'
;MGELRLLGPVEVRTHDESVLTGEPRCLAVLAALAVDAGRVVPVATLIDRVWGEDPPRQAAKTLGTYITRIRRMLEQSFSDPAVTVVNHSGGYRLTTRSDQVDLFRFRDLVVQARALSCTPQTRVALLRQSVVLHRGNPLTGVNGAWATSTREHLTGELLTARAEWAEAEVAVGNATAVLAPLTALVDTNPLVESLVVALVRALVVAGRPTEALERCRLHQQRLADGYGTDPSPQLMALYETVLRGDRQPVAAAPATQYEVSGAWPVTEPELAGAGAGSPSSGGSRSVIPMAVGSVPGKGHRWGRRRVMVTVALGTTLAVTLGAATMFRPSDRTADTSVTAAPSFTATEDFSGTALAPQQWAANQTQRENGSSWSPGMVRVNGGELQISGMGRNPSGRGNVAGAVCWCLERGVVRTYGVWEIRAKFDVGPGYAPVMGLYPDVPEETAGWGFLTLARLDDGERRVMYPVVRGVGVGPVDGAAMTGDFTTWNTYSIEWRADFVTISLNGLVILDTRTFSEPVTIPTVPMFLYVQMEPGPEGAIPAPNHQTPSQVTAHVDWARYAS
;
A
#
# COMPACT_ATOMS: atom_id res chain seq x y z
N MET A 1 18.02 -26.74 6.94
CA MET A 1 18.37 -25.37 7.41
C MET A 1 17.21 -24.87 8.26
N GLY A 2 17.47 -24.20 9.39
CA GLY A 2 16.39 -23.67 10.23
C GLY A 2 15.54 -22.63 9.51
N GLU A 3 14.27 -22.48 9.91
CA GLU A 3 13.31 -21.56 9.30
C GLU A 3 12.37 -20.98 10.37
N LEU A 4 12.15 -19.67 10.34
CA LEU A 4 11.11 -18.97 11.11
C LEU A 4 9.83 -18.89 10.29
N ARG A 5 8.72 -19.25 10.92
CA ARG A 5 7.43 -19.44 10.27
C ARG A 5 6.38 -18.52 10.87
N LEU A 6 5.79 -17.66 10.04
CA LEU A 6 4.79 -16.66 10.41
C LEU A 6 3.51 -16.78 9.56
N LEU A 7 3.56 -17.42 8.39
CA LEU A 7 2.44 -17.58 7.46
C LEU A 7 1.55 -18.78 7.83
N GLY A 8 1.22 -18.87 9.10
CA GLY A 8 0.50 -19.98 9.75
C GLY A 8 0.73 -19.91 11.26
N PRO A 9 0.79 -21.06 11.95
CA PRO A 9 1.30 -21.11 13.32
C PRO A 9 2.70 -20.50 13.43
N VAL A 10 2.94 -19.71 14.49
CA VAL A 10 4.27 -19.15 14.77
C VAL A 10 5.19 -20.25 15.26
N GLU A 11 6.18 -20.58 14.45
CA GLU A 11 7.04 -21.74 14.67
C GLU A 11 8.51 -21.40 14.38
N VAL A 12 9.41 -22.07 15.10
CA VAL A 12 10.82 -22.16 14.73
C VAL A 12 11.09 -23.61 14.36
N ARG A 13 11.46 -23.84 13.10
CA ARG A 13 11.91 -25.15 12.65
C ARG A 13 13.42 -25.25 12.73
N THR A 14 13.88 -26.34 13.28
CA THR A 14 15.27 -26.73 13.33
C THR A 14 15.68 -27.41 12.01
N HIS A 15 16.97 -27.70 11.87
CA HIS A 15 17.49 -28.43 10.71
C HIS A 15 16.90 -29.84 10.55
N ASP A 16 16.58 -30.53 11.65
CA ASP A 16 15.99 -31.87 11.72
C ASP A 16 14.44 -31.86 11.64
N GLU A 17 13.85 -30.73 11.22
CA GLU A 17 12.40 -30.53 11.07
C GLU A 17 11.58 -30.50 12.36
N SER A 18 12.23 -30.58 13.52
CA SER A 18 11.58 -30.39 14.82
C SER A 18 11.02 -28.97 14.94
N VAL A 19 9.78 -28.86 15.40
CA VAL A 19 9.12 -27.58 15.67
C VAL A 19 9.29 -27.24 17.14
N LEU A 20 10.02 -26.16 17.43
CA LEU A 20 10.10 -25.64 18.79
C LEU A 20 8.87 -24.78 19.06
N THR A 21 7.99 -25.28 19.93
CA THR A 21 6.85 -24.54 20.44
C THR A 21 7.26 -23.77 21.68
N GLY A 22 7.11 -22.44 21.63
CA GLY A 22 7.35 -21.55 22.76
C GLY A 22 6.08 -21.25 23.53
N GLU A 23 6.24 -20.79 24.78
CA GLU A 23 5.16 -20.12 25.52
C GLU A 23 4.51 -19.03 24.64
N PRO A 24 3.18 -18.85 24.63
CA PRO A 24 2.51 -17.92 23.70
C PRO A 24 3.08 -16.49 23.71
N ARG A 25 3.46 -15.98 24.88
CA ARG A 25 4.08 -14.65 25.03
C ARG A 25 5.49 -14.60 24.47
N CYS A 26 6.26 -15.68 24.57
CA CYS A 26 7.58 -15.79 23.95
C CYS A 26 7.45 -15.82 22.42
N LEU A 27 6.48 -16.57 21.87
CA LEU A 27 6.18 -16.57 20.43
C LEU A 27 5.66 -15.22 19.94
N ALA A 28 4.89 -14.49 20.76
CA ALA A 28 4.46 -13.13 20.44
C ALA A 28 5.64 -12.16 20.29
N VAL A 29 6.62 -12.21 21.20
CA VAL A 29 7.85 -11.41 21.09
C VAL A 29 8.65 -11.80 19.85
N LEU A 30 8.79 -13.10 19.58
CA LEU A 30 9.48 -13.59 18.39
C LEU A 30 8.78 -13.11 17.11
N ALA A 31 7.46 -13.26 17.01
CA ALA A 31 6.68 -12.80 15.88
C ALA A 31 6.83 -11.28 15.67
N ALA A 32 6.76 -10.49 16.74
CA ALA A 32 6.93 -9.03 16.67
C ALA A 32 8.31 -8.62 16.15
N LEU A 33 9.35 -9.40 16.46
CA LEU A 33 10.70 -9.19 15.90
C LEU A 33 10.82 -9.72 14.47
N ALA A 34 10.20 -10.86 14.16
CA ALA A 34 10.34 -11.53 12.88
C ALA A 34 9.55 -10.86 11.76
N VAL A 35 8.43 -10.20 12.06
CA VAL A 35 7.72 -9.32 11.09
C VAL A 35 8.59 -8.13 10.66
N ASP A 36 9.47 -7.66 11.54
CA ASP A 36 10.40 -6.56 11.33
C ASP A 36 11.86 -7.03 11.25
N ALA A 37 12.10 -8.27 10.79
CA ALA A 37 13.45 -8.82 10.79
C ALA A 37 14.41 -7.93 9.99
N GLY A 38 15.65 -7.80 10.47
CA GLY A 38 16.61 -6.86 9.93
C GLY A 38 16.41 -5.41 10.37
N ARG A 39 15.34 -5.06 11.12
CA ARG A 39 15.12 -3.71 11.68
C ARG A 39 15.16 -3.72 13.20
N VAL A 40 15.47 -2.57 13.80
CA VAL A 40 15.44 -2.38 15.27
C VAL A 40 14.00 -2.09 15.69
N VAL A 41 13.46 -2.89 16.59
CA VAL A 41 12.15 -2.67 17.22
C VAL A 41 12.36 -2.12 18.64
N PRO A 42 11.88 -0.90 18.95
CA PRO A 42 12.02 -0.32 20.27
C PRO A 42 11.39 -1.18 21.37
N VAL A 43 11.96 -1.15 22.59
CA VAL A 43 11.42 -1.90 23.73
C VAL A 43 9.95 -1.53 24.01
N ALA A 44 9.61 -0.25 23.98
CA ALA A 44 8.24 0.22 24.19
C ALA A 44 7.27 -0.36 23.15
N THR A 45 7.66 -0.41 21.89
CA THR A 45 6.87 -1.01 20.80
C THR A 45 6.70 -2.52 20.99
N LEU A 46 7.76 -3.26 21.38
CA LEU A 46 7.62 -4.68 21.68
C LEU A 46 6.69 -4.92 22.86
N ILE A 47 6.73 -4.04 23.87
CA ILE A 47 5.83 -4.12 25.01
C ILE A 47 4.38 -3.91 24.57
N ASP A 48 4.12 -2.84 23.83
CA ASP A 48 2.79 -2.53 23.30
C ASP A 48 2.23 -3.64 22.41
N ARG A 49 3.02 -4.14 21.46
CA ARG A 49 2.58 -5.21 20.54
C ARG A 49 2.25 -6.52 21.24
N VAL A 50 2.99 -6.85 22.30
CA VAL A 50 2.79 -8.09 23.03
C VAL A 50 1.66 -7.92 24.03
N TRP A 51 1.71 -6.92 24.90
CA TRP A 51 0.80 -6.78 26.05
C TRP A 51 -0.34 -5.78 25.86
N GLY A 52 -0.23 -4.85 24.91
CA GLY A 52 -1.20 -3.78 24.70
C GLY A 52 -1.38 -2.92 25.94
N GLU A 53 -2.64 -2.71 26.31
CA GLU A 53 -3.03 -1.86 27.45
C GLU A 53 -2.73 -2.47 28.83
N ASP A 54 -2.41 -3.77 28.92
CA ASP A 54 -2.16 -4.47 30.19
C ASP A 54 -0.74 -5.05 30.29
N PRO A 55 0.32 -4.20 30.28
CA PRO A 55 1.69 -4.65 30.46
C PRO A 55 1.96 -5.01 31.93
N PRO A 56 2.76 -6.06 32.20
CA PRO A 56 3.14 -6.39 33.56
C PRO A 56 4.00 -5.28 34.18
N ARG A 57 3.95 -5.13 35.51
CA ARG A 57 4.68 -4.07 36.25
C ARG A 57 6.18 -3.96 35.93
N GLN A 58 6.82 -5.07 35.54
CA GLN A 58 8.23 -5.13 35.11
C GLN A 58 8.37 -5.58 33.65
N ALA A 59 7.55 -5.06 32.74
CA ALA A 59 7.49 -5.47 31.33
C ALA A 59 8.84 -5.51 30.62
N ALA A 60 9.71 -4.51 30.81
CA ALA A 60 11.05 -4.52 30.21
C ALA A 60 11.92 -5.69 30.71
N LYS A 61 11.82 -6.06 32.00
CA LYS A 61 12.55 -7.20 32.58
C LYS A 61 11.98 -8.52 32.08
N THR A 62 10.66 -8.63 32.00
CA THR A 62 9.98 -9.80 31.43
C THR A 62 10.35 -9.98 29.95
N LEU A 63 10.36 -8.90 29.17
CA LEU A 63 10.81 -8.90 27.78
C LEU A 63 12.24 -9.42 27.67
N GLY A 64 13.18 -8.92 28.48
CA GLY A 64 14.56 -9.41 28.50
C GLY A 64 14.66 -10.93 28.76
N THR A 65 13.80 -11.47 29.61
CA THR A 65 13.71 -12.93 29.87
C THR A 65 13.28 -13.70 28.62
N TYR A 66 12.27 -13.20 27.90
CA TYR A 66 11.85 -13.79 26.63
C TYR A 66 12.93 -13.66 25.54
N ILE A 67 13.64 -12.54 25.46
CA ILE A 67 14.75 -12.36 24.51
C ILE A 67 15.85 -13.40 24.75
N THR A 68 16.23 -13.67 26.01
CA THR A 68 17.21 -14.72 26.33
C THR A 68 16.73 -16.11 25.91
N ARG A 69 15.44 -16.42 26.10
CA ARG A 69 14.85 -17.70 25.65
C ARG A 69 14.83 -17.80 24.12
N ILE A 70 14.46 -16.72 23.42
CA ILE A 70 14.45 -16.65 21.96
C ILE A 70 15.86 -16.85 21.41
N ARG A 71 16.89 -16.20 21.97
CA ARG A 71 18.28 -16.40 21.55
C ARG A 71 18.69 -17.87 21.61
N ARG A 72 18.40 -18.54 22.74
CA ARG A 72 18.68 -19.97 22.90
C ARG A 72 17.91 -20.82 21.87
N MET A 73 16.66 -20.49 21.60
CA MET A 73 15.83 -21.19 20.61
C MET A 73 16.41 -21.03 19.20
N LEU A 74 16.89 -19.83 18.83
CA LEU A 74 17.53 -19.57 17.55
C LEU A 74 18.87 -20.30 17.43
N GLU A 75 19.72 -20.25 18.47
CA GLU A 75 21.01 -20.96 18.53
C GLU A 75 20.84 -22.48 18.36
N GLN A 76 19.75 -23.06 18.87
CA GLN A 76 19.44 -24.48 18.71
C GLN A 76 18.90 -24.83 17.31
N SER A 77 18.24 -23.88 16.64
CA SER A 77 17.51 -24.14 15.40
C SER A 77 18.30 -23.81 14.14
N PHE A 78 19.17 -22.81 14.23
CA PHE A 78 19.97 -22.31 13.13
C PHE A 78 21.44 -22.65 13.34
N SER A 79 22.05 -23.29 12.34
CA SER A 79 23.50 -23.52 12.33
C SER A 79 24.30 -22.24 12.06
N ASP A 80 23.64 -21.22 11.53
CA ASP A 80 24.23 -19.91 11.26
C ASP A 80 24.16 -19.03 12.53
N PRO A 81 25.30 -18.72 13.18
CA PRO A 81 25.33 -17.92 14.39
C PRO A 81 24.91 -16.47 14.17
N ALA A 82 24.84 -16.00 12.90
CA ALA A 82 24.31 -14.68 12.59
C ALA A 82 22.80 -14.57 12.85
N VAL A 83 22.09 -15.71 12.94
CA VAL A 83 20.65 -15.74 13.25
C VAL A 83 20.44 -15.59 14.76
N THR A 84 20.32 -14.35 15.21
CA THR A 84 20.16 -14.05 16.63
C THR A 84 19.45 -12.72 16.86
N VAL A 85 19.06 -12.46 18.10
CA VAL A 85 18.49 -11.18 18.51
C VAL A 85 19.58 -10.31 19.13
N VAL A 86 19.92 -9.18 18.51
CA VAL A 86 20.90 -8.23 19.06
C VAL A 86 20.21 -7.10 19.80
N ASN A 87 20.84 -6.60 20.86
CA ASN A 87 20.41 -5.38 21.54
C ASN A 87 20.98 -4.18 20.79
N HIS A 88 20.16 -3.21 20.45
CA HIS A 88 20.58 -2.03 19.69
C HIS A 88 19.81 -0.80 20.16
N SER A 89 20.52 0.22 20.67
CA SER A 89 20.03 1.57 20.96
C SER A 89 18.58 1.66 21.50
N GLY A 90 18.28 0.97 22.60
CA GLY A 90 16.95 1.02 23.24
C GLY A 90 15.90 0.07 22.66
N GLY A 91 16.31 -0.85 21.78
CA GLY A 91 15.46 -1.86 21.15
C GLY A 91 16.18 -3.18 20.90
N TYR A 92 15.48 -4.07 20.20
CA TYR A 92 16.01 -5.35 19.77
C TYR A 92 15.88 -5.49 18.26
N ARG A 93 16.86 -6.13 17.62
CA ARG A 93 16.84 -6.46 16.19
C ARG A 93 17.03 -7.95 16.03
N LEU A 94 16.15 -8.60 15.28
CA LEU A 94 16.40 -9.95 14.80
C LEU A 94 17.29 -9.87 13.56
N THR A 95 18.50 -10.39 13.64
CA THR A 95 19.41 -10.56 12.51
C THR A 95 19.14 -11.92 11.89
N THR A 96 18.87 -11.96 10.58
CA THR A 96 18.58 -13.18 9.81
C THR A 96 18.63 -12.85 8.31
N ARG A 97 18.79 -13.86 7.46
CA ARG A 97 18.67 -13.72 6.00
C ARG A 97 17.20 -13.80 5.58
N SER A 98 16.82 -13.18 4.46
CA SER A 98 15.40 -13.15 4.03
C SER A 98 14.84 -14.55 3.74
N ASP A 99 15.68 -15.48 3.29
CA ASP A 99 15.33 -16.88 3.00
C ASP A 99 15.06 -17.74 4.26
N GLN A 100 15.38 -17.24 5.45
CA GLN A 100 15.20 -17.92 6.73
C GLN A 100 13.88 -17.57 7.44
N VAL A 101 13.11 -16.63 6.89
CA VAL A 101 11.78 -16.25 7.40
C VAL A 101 10.78 -16.41 6.27
N ASP A 102 9.78 -17.27 6.44
CA ASP A 102 8.82 -17.59 5.39
C ASP A 102 8.07 -16.36 4.84
N LEU A 103 7.82 -15.34 5.68
CA LEU A 103 7.22 -14.07 5.29
C LEU A 103 8.09 -13.30 4.28
N PHE A 104 9.39 -13.16 4.54
CA PHE A 104 10.28 -12.44 3.63
C PHE A 104 10.53 -13.25 2.38
N ARG A 105 10.70 -14.58 2.50
CA ARG A 105 10.78 -15.47 1.35
C ARG A 105 9.53 -15.40 0.46
N PHE A 106 8.33 -15.37 1.06
CA PHE A 106 7.08 -15.18 0.34
C PHE A 106 7.07 -13.87 -0.46
N ARG A 107 7.44 -12.76 0.19
CA ARG A 107 7.50 -11.44 -0.46
C ARG A 107 8.54 -11.40 -1.59
N ASP A 108 9.73 -11.96 -1.36
CA ASP A 108 10.79 -12.04 -2.37
C ASP A 108 10.33 -12.84 -3.60
N LEU A 109 9.65 -13.97 -3.40
CA LEU A 109 9.08 -14.78 -4.50
C LEU A 109 8.02 -14.02 -5.30
N VAL A 110 7.14 -13.28 -4.63
CA VAL A 110 6.10 -12.46 -5.29
C VAL A 110 6.73 -11.31 -6.08
N VAL A 111 7.73 -10.63 -5.52
CA VAL A 111 8.47 -9.56 -6.22
C VAL A 111 9.16 -10.11 -7.47
N GLN A 112 9.88 -11.23 -7.35
CA GLN A 112 10.53 -11.88 -8.49
C GLN A 112 9.52 -12.32 -9.57
N ALA A 113 8.32 -12.77 -9.16
CA ALA A 113 7.28 -13.16 -10.10
C ALA A 113 6.71 -11.97 -10.89
N ARG A 114 6.78 -10.75 -10.34
CA ARG A 114 6.29 -9.51 -10.97
C ARG A 114 7.35 -8.80 -11.81
N ALA A 115 8.60 -9.27 -11.80
CA ALA A 115 9.65 -8.68 -12.62
C ALA A 115 9.35 -8.79 -14.12
N LEU A 116 9.60 -7.73 -14.89
CA LEU A 116 9.34 -7.67 -16.33
C LEU A 116 10.13 -8.72 -17.14
N SER A 117 11.27 -9.15 -16.62
CA SER A 117 12.12 -10.20 -17.21
C SER A 117 11.59 -11.62 -16.97
N CYS A 118 10.52 -11.79 -16.19
CA CYS A 118 10.02 -13.09 -15.79
C CYS A 118 9.16 -13.72 -16.91
N THR A 119 9.54 -14.92 -17.36
CA THR A 119 8.74 -15.67 -18.32
C THR A 119 7.42 -16.16 -17.67
N PRO A 120 6.35 -16.43 -18.44
CA PRO A 120 5.11 -16.97 -17.88
C PRO A 120 5.33 -18.24 -17.04
N GLN A 121 6.21 -19.14 -17.47
CA GLN A 121 6.52 -20.39 -16.76
C GLN A 121 7.28 -20.11 -15.45
N THR A 122 8.24 -19.20 -15.47
CA THR A 122 8.97 -18.78 -14.26
C THR A 122 8.03 -18.09 -13.27
N ARG A 123 7.13 -17.22 -13.76
CA ARG A 123 6.14 -16.53 -12.94
C ARG A 123 5.23 -17.52 -12.22
N VAL A 124 4.73 -18.54 -12.92
CA VAL A 124 3.93 -19.61 -12.30
C VAL A 124 4.74 -20.36 -11.24
N ALA A 125 5.98 -20.74 -11.53
CA ALA A 125 6.81 -21.48 -10.59
C ALA A 125 7.07 -20.68 -9.30
N LEU A 126 7.38 -19.39 -9.41
CA LEU A 126 7.62 -18.50 -8.27
C LEU A 126 6.36 -18.28 -7.43
N LEU A 127 5.21 -18.01 -8.07
CA LEU A 127 3.94 -17.83 -7.38
C LEU A 127 3.44 -19.12 -6.73
N ARG A 128 3.65 -20.28 -7.37
CA ARG A 128 3.34 -21.58 -6.78
C ARG A 128 4.17 -21.83 -5.52
N GLN A 129 5.46 -21.52 -5.57
CA GLN A 129 6.32 -21.59 -4.39
C GLN A 129 5.87 -20.65 -3.27
N SER A 130 5.43 -19.42 -3.62
CA SER A 130 4.98 -18.45 -2.61
C SER A 130 3.69 -18.89 -1.93
N VAL A 131 2.71 -19.41 -2.68
CA VAL A 131 1.42 -19.86 -2.14
C VAL A 131 1.58 -21.07 -1.19
N VAL A 132 2.53 -21.97 -1.47
CA VAL A 132 2.83 -23.14 -0.62
C VAL A 132 3.39 -22.75 0.76
N LEU A 133 3.99 -21.55 0.90
CA LEU A 133 4.47 -21.07 2.20
C LEU A 133 3.32 -20.74 3.17
N HIS A 134 2.10 -20.53 2.67
CA HIS A 134 0.93 -20.26 3.49
C HIS A 134 0.31 -21.55 4.02
N ARG A 135 0.43 -21.77 5.34
CA ARG A 135 0.01 -23.01 6.03
C ARG A 135 -1.25 -22.85 6.89
N GLY A 136 -1.84 -21.67 6.92
CA GLY A 136 -3.03 -21.33 7.70
C GLY A 136 -3.00 -19.86 8.10
N ASN A 137 -3.92 -19.44 8.96
CA ASN A 137 -4.01 -18.04 9.38
C ASN A 137 -2.65 -17.52 9.90
N PRO A 138 -2.12 -16.40 9.36
CA PRO A 138 -0.86 -15.84 9.81
C PRO A 138 -0.83 -15.58 11.30
N LEU A 139 0.34 -15.73 11.92
CA LEU A 139 0.57 -15.51 13.35
C LEU A 139 -0.33 -16.36 14.27
N THR A 140 -0.75 -17.54 13.84
CA THR A 140 -1.55 -18.45 14.67
C THR A 140 -0.80 -18.81 15.95
N GLY A 141 -1.49 -18.77 17.09
CA GLY A 141 -0.88 -18.90 18.42
C GLY A 141 -0.49 -17.56 19.07
N VAL A 142 -0.55 -16.44 18.35
CA VAL A 142 -0.32 -15.09 18.89
C VAL A 142 -1.62 -14.29 18.90
N ASN A 143 -1.92 -13.70 20.06
CA ASN A 143 -3.13 -12.93 20.33
C ASN A 143 -2.79 -11.47 20.65
N GLY A 144 -3.80 -10.60 20.60
CA GLY A 144 -3.68 -9.16 20.91
C GLY A 144 -3.97 -8.28 19.70
N ALA A 145 -4.27 -7.00 19.94
CA ALA A 145 -4.70 -6.06 18.90
C ALA A 145 -3.68 -5.94 17.75
N TRP A 146 -2.38 -5.85 18.08
CA TRP A 146 -1.33 -5.84 17.07
C TRP A 146 -1.32 -7.12 16.22
N ALA A 147 -1.45 -8.29 16.84
CA ALA A 147 -1.43 -9.57 16.13
C ALA A 147 -2.66 -9.74 15.21
N THR A 148 -3.83 -9.25 15.64
CA THR A 148 -5.05 -9.21 14.81
C THR A 148 -4.85 -8.33 13.58
N SER A 149 -4.44 -7.07 13.78
CA SER A 149 -4.22 -6.14 12.66
C SER A 149 -3.13 -6.62 11.69
N THR A 150 -2.02 -7.15 12.23
CA THR A 150 -0.94 -7.71 11.40
C THR A 150 -1.41 -8.93 10.61
N ARG A 151 -2.22 -9.80 11.23
CA ARG A 151 -2.80 -10.97 10.56
C ARG A 151 -3.73 -10.57 9.43
N GLU A 152 -4.56 -9.55 9.62
CA GLU A 152 -5.45 -9.01 8.58
C GLU A 152 -4.65 -8.49 7.39
N HIS A 153 -3.61 -7.69 7.64
CA HIS A 153 -2.72 -7.18 6.60
C HIS A 153 -2.03 -8.30 5.81
N LEU A 154 -1.42 -9.27 6.51
CA LEU A 154 -0.77 -10.42 5.88
C LEU A 154 -1.77 -11.29 5.11
N THR A 155 -2.99 -11.44 5.62
CA THR A 155 -4.05 -12.17 4.90
C THR A 155 -4.38 -11.50 3.58
N GLY A 156 -4.47 -10.15 3.55
CA GLY A 156 -4.63 -9.40 2.32
C GLY A 156 -3.52 -9.67 1.30
N GLU A 157 -2.25 -9.59 1.70
CA GLU A 157 -1.11 -9.92 0.82
C GLU A 157 -1.20 -11.35 0.25
N LEU A 158 -1.56 -12.32 1.08
CA LEU A 158 -1.66 -13.73 0.71
C LEU A 158 -2.81 -13.98 -0.27
N LEU A 159 -3.95 -13.31 -0.11
CA LEU A 159 -5.09 -13.42 -1.03
C LEU A 159 -4.75 -12.78 -2.39
N THR A 160 -4.06 -11.64 -2.41
CA THR A 160 -3.57 -11.05 -3.66
C THR A 160 -2.60 -11.97 -4.40
N ALA A 161 -1.61 -12.54 -3.70
CA ALA A 161 -0.68 -13.48 -4.31
C ALA A 161 -1.37 -14.75 -4.84
N ARG A 162 -2.45 -15.21 -4.19
CA ARG A 162 -3.27 -16.34 -4.67
C ARG A 162 -4.08 -16.02 -5.92
N ALA A 163 -4.63 -14.80 -6.01
CA ALA A 163 -5.28 -14.34 -7.24
C ALA A 163 -4.26 -14.29 -8.39
N GLU A 164 -3.06 -13.72 -8.16
CA GLU A 164 -2.00 -13.67 -9.16
C GLU A 164 -1.49 -15.05 -9.58
N TRP A 165 -1.33 -15.98 -8.64
CA TRP A 165 -0.98 -17.37 -8.93
C TRP A 165 -2.03 -18.01 -9.84
N ALA A 166 -3.31 -17.83 -9.51
CA ALA A 166 -4.40 -18.36 -10.31
C ALA A 166 -4.42 -17.81 -11.73
N GLU A 167 -4.27 -16.50 -11.88
CA GLU A 167 -4.19 -15.86 -13.20
C GLU A 167 -2.99 -16.37 -14.00
N ALA A 168 -1.83 -16.55 -13.36
CA ALA A 168 -0.64 -17.08 -14.01
C ALA A 168 -0.83 -18.53 -14.49
N GLU A 169 -1.44 -19.40 -13.68
CA GLU A 169 -1.76 -20.78 -14.06
C GLU A 169 -2.74 -20.83 -15.23
N VAL A 170 -3.78 -19.99 -15.21
CA VAL A 170 -4.74 -19.88 -16.32
C VAL A 170 -4.05 -19.42 -17.60
N ALA A 171 -3.13 -18.46 -17.52
CA ALA A 171 -2.41 -17.94 -18.68
C ALA A 171 -1.52 -19.00 -19.36
N VAL A 172 -0.99 -19.96 -18.61
CA VAL A 172 -0.21 -21.09 -19.17
C VAL A 172 -1.04 -22.33 -19.50
N GLY A 173 -2.37 -22.25 -19.39
CA GLY A 173 -3.29 -23.34 -19.76
C GLY A 173 -3.65 -24.32 -18.63
N ASN A 174 -3.25 -24.05 -17.39
CA ASN A 174 -3.46 -24.93 -16.22
C ASN A 174 -4.70 -24.53 -15.39
N ALA A 175 -5.79 -24.08 -16.02
CA ALA A 175 -6.96 -23.55 -15.31
C ALA A 175 -7.58 -24.54 -14.31
N THR A 176 -7.55 -25.85 -14.60
CA THR A 176 -8.13 -26.88 -13.72
C THR A 176 -7.41 -26.98 -12.38
N ALA A 177 -6.11 -26.68 -12.31
CA ALA A 177 -5.32 -26.76 -11.08
C ALA A 177 -5.76 -25.75 -10.01
N VAL A 178 -6.44 -24.67 -10.42
CA VAL A 178 -6.76 -23.55 -9.53
C VAL A 178 -8.25 -23.47 -9.16
N LEU A 179 -9.13 -24.20 -9.84
CA LEU A 179 -10.58 -24.13 -9.64
C LEU A 179 -11.02 -24.46 -8.21
N ALA A 180 -10.61 -25.63 -7.69
CA ALA A 180 -11.02 -26.05 -6.34
C ALA A 180 -10.43 -25.14 -5.25
N PRO A 181 -9.11 -24.83 -5.24
CA PRO A 181 -8.53 -23.88 -4.29
C PRO A 181 -9.17 -22.49 -4.33
N LEU A 182 -9.40 -21.93 -5.53
CA LEU A 182 -10.04 -20.62 -5.65
C LEU A 182 -11.50 -20.62 -5.21
N THR A 183 -12.25 -21.68 -5.49
CA THR A 183 -13.64 -21.80 -5.04
C THR A 183 -13.73 -21.70 -3.53
N ALA A 184 -12.91 -22.49 -2.80
CA ALA A 184 -12.87 -22.43 -1.34
C ALA A 184 -12.46 -21.04 -0.81
N LEU A 185 -11.52 -20.36 -1.48
CA LEU A 185 -11.09 -19.02 -1.12
C LEU A 185 -12.17 -17.96 -1.36
N VAL A 186 -12.89 -18.03 -2.47
CA VAL A 186 -14.00 -17.12 -2.80
C VAL A 186 -15.18 -17.35 -1.84
N ASP A 187 -15.45 -18.60 -1.46
CA ASP A 187 -16.53 -18.91 -0.52
C ASP A 187 -16.24 -18.37 0.89
N THR A 188 -14.98 -18.39 1.32
CA THR A 188 -14.52 -17.85 2.61
C THR A 188 -14.21 -16.35 2.58
N ASN A 189 -13.91 -15.79 1.42
CA ASN A 189 -13.61 -14.37 1.22
C ASN A 189 -14.46 -13.75 0.09
N PRO A 190 -15.80 -13.69 0.26
CA PRO A 190 -16.73 -13.35 -0.81
C PRO A 190 -16.53 -11.99 -1.48
N LEU A 191 -15.96 -11.05 -0.73
CA LEU A 191 -15.87 -9.63 -1.08
C LEU A 191 -14.52 -9.27 -1.71
N VAL A 192 -13.59 -10.23 -1.78
CA VAL A 192 -12.28 -10.03 -2.41
C VAL A 192 -12.43 -10.26 -3.91
N GLU A 193 -12.73 -9.18 -4.64
CA GLU A 193 -13.12 -9.26 -6.05
C GLU A 193 -12.01 -9.82 -6.97
N SER A 194 -10.73 -9.61 -6.64
CA SER A 194 -9.62 -10.20 -7.40
C SER A 194 -9.66 -11.74 -7.43
N LEU A 195 -10.08 -12.38 -6.34
CA LEU A 195 -10.28 -13.84 -6.31
C LEU A 195 -11.49 -14.26 -7.16
N VAL A 196 -12.55 -13.45 -7.16
CA VAL A 196 -13.73 -13.69 -8.00
C VAL A 196 -13.36 -13.58 -9.48
N VAL A 197 -12.62 -12.54 -9.87
CA VAL A 197 -12.13 -12.35 -11.24
C VAL A 197 -11.26 -13.54 -11.67
N ALA A 198 -10.31 -13.97 -10.84
CA ALA A 198 -9.45 -15.11 -11.14
C ALA A 198 -10.24 -16.41 -11.30
N LEU A 199 -11.24 -16.66 -10.42
CA LEU A 199 -12.10 -17.84 -10.50
C LEU A 199 -12.99 -17.81 -11.77
N VAL A 200 -13.60 -16.67 -12.08
CA VAL A 200 -14.44 -16.49 -13.29
C VAL A 200 -13.61 -16.75 -14.55
N ARG A 201 -12.38 -16.21 -14.62
CA ARG A 201 -11.46 -16.49 -15.73
C ARG A 201 -11.12 -17.98 -15.83
N ALA A 202 -10.78 -18.62 -14.71
CA ALA A 202 -10.47 -20.05 -14.68
C ALA A 202 -11.66 -20.91 -15.13
N LEU A 203 -12.89 -20.58 -14.69
CA LEU A 203 -14.12 -21.27 -15.09
C LEU A 203 -14.39 -21.13 -16.60
N VAL A 204 -14.19 -19.94 -17.17
CA VAL A 204 -14.37 -19.71 -18.62
C VAL A 204 -13.37 -20.54 -19.42
N VAL A 205 -12.09 -20.52 -19.05
CA VAL A 205 -11.03 -21.31 -19.74
C VAL A 205 -11.28 -22.81 -19.60
N ALA A 206 -11.83 -23.25 -18.47
CA ALA A 206 -12.24 -24.64 -18.24
C ALA A 206 -13.56 -25.03 -18.94
N GLY A 207 -14.18 -24.15 -19.72
CA GLY A 207 -15.42 -24.43 -20.44
C GLY A 207 -16.68 -24.45 -19.57
N ARG A 208 -16.67 -23.75 -18.43
CA ARG A 208 -17.77 -23.68 -17.44
C ARG A 208 -18.36 -22.26 -17.32
N PRO A 209 -18.83 -21.62 -18.42
CA PRO A 209 -19.27 -20.23 -18.42
C PRO A 209 -20.53 -19.98 -17.58
N THR A 210 -21.44 -20.96 -17.47
CA THR A 210 -22.65 -20.83 -16.63
C THR A 210 -22.29 -20.59 -15.17
N GLU A 211 -21.36 -21.39 -14.63
CA GLU A 211 -20.86 -21.22 -13.27
C GLU A 211 -20.10 -19.90 -13.10
N ALA A 212 -19.38 -19.47 -14.13
CA ALA A 212 -18.70 -18.17 -14.12
C ALA A 212 -19.71 -17.01 -13.95
N LEU A 213 -20.83 -17.04 -14.68
CA LEU A 213 -21.91 -16.05 -14.55
C LEU A 213 -22.60 -16.11 -13.19
N GLU A 214 -22.81 -17.30 -12.63
CA GLU A 214 -23.36 -17.48 -11.28
C GLU A 214 -22.45 -16.84 -10.22
N ARG A 215 -21.12 -17.01 -10.33
CA ARG A 215 -20.15 -16.40 -9.41
C ARG A 215 -20.17 -14.86 -9.50
N CYS A 216 -20.27 -14.29 -10.70
CA CYS A 216 -20.43 -12.84 -10.86
C CYS A 216 -21.71 -12.33 -10.18
N ARG A 217 -22.85 -12.99 -10.41
CA ARG A 217 -24.15 -12.59 -9.82
C ARG A 217 -24.13 -12.68 -8.30
N LEU A 218 -23.58 -13.75 -7.75
CA LEU A 218 -23.49 -13.93 -6.30
C LEU A 218 -22.60 -12.85 -5.66
N HIS A 219 -21.49 -12.47 -6.31
CA HIS A 219 -20.63 -11.39 -5.83
C HIS A 219 -21.34 -10.04 -5.88
N GLN A 220 -22.00 -9.72 -7.00
CA GLN A 220 -22.80 -8.50 -7.15
C GLN A 220 -23.89 -8.40 -6.05
N GLN A 221 -24.61 -9.48 -5.80
CA GLN A 221 -25.61 -9.52 -4.73
C GLN A 221 -24.99 -9.22 -3.36
N ARG A 222 -23.86 -9.83 -3.05
CA ARG A 222 -23.17 -9.63 -1.76
C ARG A 222 -22.66 -8.19 -1.57
N LEU A 223 -22.17 -7.55 -2.64
CA LEU A 223 -21.77 -6.14 -2.61
C LEU A 223 -22.99 -5.23 -2.40
N ALA A 224 -24.09 -5.49 -3.11
CA ALA A 224 -25.33 -4.73 -2.96
C ALA A 224 -25.92 -4.87 -1.55
N ASP A 225 -26.06 -6.10 -1.06
CA ASP A 225 -26.65 -6.40 0.26
C ASP A 225 -25.78 -5.90 1.42
N GLY A 226 -24.45 -6.02 1.28
CA GLY A 226 -23.50 -5.68 2.35
C GLY A 226 -23.09 -4.20 2.41
N TYR A 227 -22.91 -3.56 1.25
CA TYR A 227 -22.27 -2.24 1.14
C TYR A 227 -23.00 -1.26 0.22
N GLY A 228 -24.02 -1.70 -0.52
CA GLY A 228 -24.72 -0.85 -1.50
C GLY A 228 -23.83 -0.40 -2.66
N THR A 229 -22.78 -1.17 -2.97
CA THR A 229 -21.81 -0.86 -4.04
C THR A 229 -21.97 -1.82 -5.21
N ASP A 230 -21.53 -1.38 -6.39
CA ASP A 230 -21.47 -2.20 -7.60
C ASP A 230 -20.10 -2.90 -7.74
N PRO A 231 -20.03 -4.02 -8.50
CA PRO A 231 -18.76 -4.63 -8.90
C PRO A 231 -17.86 -3.68 -9.69
N SER A 232 -16.55 -3.91 -9.69
CA SER A 232 -15.62 -3.08 -10.46
C SER A 232 -15.84 -3.19 -11.97
N PRO A 233 -15.36 -2.19 -12.74
CA PRO A 233 -15.38 -2.24 -14.20
C PRO A 233 -14.70 -3.49 -14.77
N GLN A 234 -13.67 -4.04 -14.09
CA GLN A 234 -12.96 -5.23 -14.53
C GLN A 234 -13.87 -6.46 -14.49
N LEU A 235 -14.61 -6.67 -13.38
CA LEU A 235 -15.53 -7.79 -13.24
C LEU A 235 -16.76 -7.62 -14.13
N MET A 236 -17.25 -6.38 -14.30
CA MET A 236 -18.34 -6.06 -15.23
C MET A 236 -17.97 -6.37 -16.69
N ALA A 237 -16.79 -5.92 -17.14
CA ALA A 237 -16.31 -6.22 -18.49
C ALA A 237 -16.17 -7.73 -18.70
N LEU A 238 -15.63 -8.47 -17.72
CA LEU A 238 -15.53 -9.92 -17.77
C LEU A 238 -16.91 -10.57 -17.87
N TYR A 239 -17.87 -10.16 -17.04
CA TYR A 239 -19.25 -10.65 -17.08
C TYR A 239 -19.88 -10.46 -18.46
N GLU A 240 -19.71 -9.29 -19.07
CA GLU A 240 -20.19 -9.02 -20.42
C GLU A 240 -19.52 -9.90 -21.49
N THR A 241 -18.21 -10.10 -21.40
CA THR A 241 -17.48 -11.02 -22.31
C THR A 241 -18.04 -12.43 -22.20
N VAL A 242 -18.29 -12.94 -20.98
CA VAL A 242 -18.88 -14.27 -20.78
C VAL A 242 -20.30 -14.34 -21.35
N LEU A 243 -21.11 -13.29 -21.17
CA LEU A 243 -22.47 -13.24 -21.72
C LEU A 243 -22.51 -13.26 -23.26
N ARG A 244 -21.59 -12.57 -23.92
CA ARG A 244 -21.52 -12.53 -25.39
C ARG A 244 -21.03 -13.85 -25.99
N GLY A 245 -20.44 -14.74 -25.17
CA GLY A 245 -19.81 -15.96 -25.64
C GLY A 245 -18.49 -15.70 -26.39
N ASP A 246 -17.93 -14.50 -26.23
CA ASP A 246 -16.65 -14.12 -26.83
C ASP A 246 -15.54 -14.97 -26.19
N ARG A 247 -15.12 -16.04 -26.87
CA ARG A 247 -13.93 -16.79 -26.47
C ARG A 247 -12.74 -15.86 -26.63
N GLN A 248 -12.24 -15.35 -25.50
CA GLN A 248 -10.97 -14.63 -25.49
C GLN A 248 -9.89 -15.60 -26.01
N PRO A 249 -9.15 -15.27 -27.09
CA PRO A 249 -8.09 -16.13 -27.57
C PRO A 249 -6.93 -16.07 -26.58
N VAL A 250 -6.84 -17.08 -25.72
CA VAL A 250 -5.58 -17.38 -25.04
C VAL A 250 -4.67 -17.95 -26.12
N ALA A 251 -3.52 -17.30 -26.35
CA ALA A 251 -2.51 -17.83 -27.24
C ALA A 251 -2.00 -19.16 -26.68
N ALA A 252 -2.58 -20.27 -27.17
CA ALA A 252 -2.19 -21.61 -26.79
C ALA A 252 -0.84 -21.95 -27.42
N ALA A 253 0.20 -22.05 -26.60
CA ALA A 253 1.39 -22.83 -26.96
C ALA A 253 1.02 -24.33 -26.92
N PRO A 254 1.63 -25.18 -27.76
CA PRO A 254 1.25 -26.58 -27.86
C PRO A 254 1.50 -27.32 -26.54
N ALA A 255 0.50 -28.08 -26.11
CA ALA A 255 0.52 -28.87 -24.88
C ALA A 255 1.59 -29.97 -24.94
N THR A 256 2.65 -29.82 -24.14
CA THR A 256 3.49 -30.96 -23.74
C THR A 256 2.90 -31.56 -22.47
N GLN A 257 2.56 -32.85 -22.55
CA GLN A 257 2.08 -33.65 -21.43
C GLN A 257 3.14 -33.68 -20.33
N TYR A 258 2.85 -33.05 -19.19
CA TYR A 258 3.60 -33.25 -17.95
C TYR A 258 2.73 -34.04 -16.97
N GLU A 259 3.28 -35.15 -16.47
CA GLU A 259 2.65 -35.98 -15.45
C GLU A 259 2.34 -35.16 -14.19
N VAL A 260 1.10 -35.29 -13.74
CA VAL A 260 0.58 -34.71 -12.50
C VAL A 260 1.22 -35.45 -11.32
N SER A 261 2.04 -34.75 -10.54
CA SER A 261 2.42 -35.20 -9.20
C SER A 261 2.35 -34.02 -8.23
N GLY A 262 1.45 -34.14 -7.24
CA GLY A 262 1.31 -33.21 -6.11
C GLY A 262 -0.06 -32.52 -6.02
N ALA A 263 -1.12 -33.27 -5.74
CA ALA A 263 -2.36 -32.68 -5.23
C ALA A 263 -2.13 -32.08 -3.84
N TRP A 264 -2.59 -30.85 -3.60
CA TRP A 264 -2.61 -30.24 -2.28
C TRP A 264 -3.71 -30.87 -1.42
N PRO A 265 -3.44 -31.28 -0.16
CA PRO A 265 -4.48 -31.79 0.72
C PRO A 265 -5.39 -30.65 1.18
N VAL A 266 -6.68 -30.76 0.82
CA VAL A 266 -7.75 -29.99 1.44
C VAL A 266 -7.82 -30.42 2.91
N THR A 267 -7.55 -29.51 3.85
CA THR A 267 -7.80 -29.75 5.27
C THR A 267 -9.21 -29.28 5.56
N GLU A 268 -10.15 -30.22 5.72
CA GLU A 268 -11.50 -29.92 6.22
C GLU A 268 -11.43 -29.48 7.70
N PRO A 269 -12.25 -28.52 8.13
CA PRO A 269 -12.39 -28.21 9.54
C PRO A 269 -13.17 -29.32 10.24
N GLU A 270 -12.56 -29.94 11.25
CA GLU A 270 -13.19 -30.94 12.11
C GLU A 270 -14.34 -30.29 12.92
N LEU A 271 -15.56 -30.53 12.45
CA LEU A 271 -16.79 -30.31 13.21
C LEU A 271 -16.90 -31.42 14.27
N ALA A 272 -16.42 -31.13 15.48
CA ALA A 272 -16.68 -31.98 16.64
C ALA A 272 -18.16 -31.91 17.01
N GLY A 273 -18.93 -32.90 16.55
CA GLY A 273 -20.36 -33.08 16.85
C GLY A 273 -20.69 -34.49 17.35
N ALA A 274 -20.94 -34.58 18.66
CA ALA A 274 -21.82 -35.51 19.38
C ALA A 274 -21.54 -37.03 19.36
N GLY A 275 -21.18 -37.55 20.55
CA GLY A 275 -21.42 -38.94 20.95
C GLY A 275 -22.35 -38.97 22.17
N ALA A 276 -23.51 -39.60 22.00
CA ALA A 276 -24.59 -39.72 22.97
C ALA A 276 -24.20 -40.47 24.27
N GLY A 277 -24.83 -40.07 25.37
CA GLY A 277 -24.83 -40.81 26.63
C GLY A 277 -25.68 -40.12 27.72
N SER A 278 -26.98 -40.43 27.77
CA SER A 278 -27.78 -40.35 29.01
C SER A 278 -27.63 -41.68 29.78
N PRO A 279 -27.89 -41.79 31.10
CA PRO A 279 -28.94 -41.04 31.81
C PRO A 279 -28.65 -40.61 33.28
N SER A 280 -29.62 -39.83 33.79
CA SER A 280 -30.28 -39.93 35.11
C SER A 280 -30.05 -38.83 36.16
N SER A 281 -31.21 -38.26 36.51
CA SER A 281 -31.67 -37.83 37.83
C SER A 281 -31.15 -36.53 38.45
N GLY A 282 -32.11 -35.67 38.77
CA GLY A 282 -32.12 -34.94 40.04
C GLY A 282 -32.17 -33.41 39.93
N GLY A 283 -33.28 -32.83 40.37
CA GLY A 283 -33.23 -31.54 41.07
C GLY A 283 -33.85 -30.34 40.35
N SER A 284 -35.17 -30.25 40.46
CA SER A 284 -35.96 -29.03 40.35
C SER A 284 -35.38 -27.86 41.18
N ARG A 285 -35.34 -26.65 40.62
CA ARG A 285 -35.94 -25.46 41.24
C ARG A 285 -36.09 -24.27 40.28
N SER A 286 -37.36 -23.88 40.13
CA SER A 286 -37.89 -22.65 39.55
C SER A 286 -37.58 -21.43 40.43
N VAL A 287 -37.30 -20.26 39.84
CA VAL A 287 -37.96 -18.97 40.17
C VAL A 287 -38.05 -18.04 38.94
N ILE A 288 -39.31 -17.74 38.63
CA ILE A 288 -40.05 -16.71 37.85
C ILE A 288 -39.40 -15.31 37.63
N PRO A 289 -39.84 -14.57 36.57
CA PRO A 289 -39.27 -13.31 36.06
C PRO A 289 -40.01 -12.06 36.57
N MET A 290 -39.47 -10.86 36.31
CA MET A 290 -40.26 -9.62 36.29
C MET A 290 -39.74 -8.61 35.26
N ALA A 291 -40.71 -7.84 34.78
CA ALA A 291 -40.74 -7.10 33.53
C ALA A 291 -40.73 -5.58 33.75
N VAL A 292 -40.30 -4.87 32.69
CA VAL A 292 -40.75 -3.55 32.19
C VAL A 292 -40.56 -2.31 33.09
N GLY A 293 -39.81 -1.34 32.53
CA GLY A 293 -39.84 0.07 32.90
C GLY A 293 -39.12 0.92 31.84
N SER A 294 -39.89 1.71 31.10
CA SER A 294 -39.54 2.50 29.92
C SER A 294 -39.10 3.96 30.22
N VAL A 295 -38.05 4.44 29.51
CA VAL A 295 -37.84 5.80 28.88
C VAL A 295 -37.75 7.03 29.83
N PRO A 296 -37.08 8.18 29.51
CA PRO A 296 -36.41 8.70 28.27
C PRO A 296 -34.90 9.00 28.46
N GLY A 297 -34.04 9.18 27.44
CA GLY A 297 -34.16 9.94 26.20
C GLY A 297 -33.24 11.17 26.26
N LYS A 298 -32.01 11.07 25.73
CA LYS A 298 -31.18 12.21 25.35
C LYS A 298 -30.37 11.87 24.11
N GLY A 299 -30.68 12.57 23.02
CA GLY A 299 -30.01 12.42 21.73
C GLY A 299 -28.56 12.90 21.81
N HIS A 300 -27.65 12.07 21.32
CA HIS A 300 -26.28 12.46 21.05
C HIS A 300 -26.09 12.56 19.53
N ARG A 301 -25.96 13.81 19.08
CA ARG A 301 -25.61 14.21 17.72
C ARG A 301 -24.28 13.56 17.33
N TRP A 302 -24.28 12.84 16.22
CA TRP A 302 -23.06 12.43 15.52
C TRP A 302 -22.31 13.67 15.03
N GLY A 303 -21.21 14.00 15.69
CA GLY A 303 -20.27 15.02 15.25
C GLY A 303 -19.26 14.43 14.28
N ARG A 304 -19.37 14.81 12.99
CA ARG A 304 -18.32 14.63 11.98
C ARG A 304 -17.02 15.27 12.48
N ARG A 305 -15.99 14.47 12.76
CA ARG A 305 -14.63 14.99 12.98
C ARG A 305 -13.93 15.06 11.63
N ARG A 306 -13.67 16.28 11.16
CA ARG A 306 -12.75 16.57 10.07
C ARG A 306 -11.33 16.50 10.64
N VAL A 307 -10.47 15.69 10.05
CA VAL A 307 -9.03 15.66 10.36
C VAL A 307 -8.39 16.87 9.69
N MET A 308 -7.52 17.54 10.43
CA MET A 308 -6.93 18.83 10.11
C MET A 308 -5.42 18.60 9.98
N VAL A 309 -4.86 18.75 8.78
CA VAL A 309 -3.42 18.62 8.54
C VAL A 309 -2.86 19.99 8.15
N THR A 310 -1.98 20.53 8.98
CA THR A 310 -1.18 21.72 8.67
C THR A 310 0.27 21.25 8.55
N VAL A 311 0.81 21.25 7.33
CA VAL A 311 2.22 20.90 7.08
C VAL A 311 3.05 22.17 7.19
N ALA A 312 4.01 22.21 8.11
CA ALA A 312 5.05 23.23 8.17
C ALA A 312 6.37 22.57 7.72
N LEU A 313 6.81 22.85 6.50
CA LEU A 313 8.09 22.37 5.97
C LEU A 313 9.16 23.42 6.22
N GLY A 314 9.82 23.32 7.38
CA GLY A 314 11.00 24.12 7.70
C GLY A 314 12.27 23.28 7.66
N THR A 315 13.05 23.37 6.59
CA THR A 315 14.45 22.91 6.56
C THR A 315 15.33 23.94 5.86
N THR A 316 16.30 24.46 6.59
CA THR A 316 17.29 25.45 6.15
C THR A 316 18.35 24.77 5.27
N LEU A 317 18.53 25.23 4.03
CA LEU A 317 19.59 24.76 3.14
C LEU A 317 20.83 25.67 3.29
N ALA A 318 21.97 25.09 3.63
CA ALA A 318 23.27 25.74 3.50
C ALA A 318 23.91 25.32 2.18
N VAL A 319 24.15 26.29 1.28
CA VAL A 319 24.70 26.06 -0.06
C VAL A 319 26.23 26.17 -0.03
N THR A 320 26.93 25.13 -0.46
CA THR A 320 28.32 25.20 -0.91
C THR A 320 28.37 25.06 -2.43
N LEU A 321 28.78 26.11 -3.12
CA LEU A 321 28.97 26.15 -4.57
C LEU A 321 30.22 25.33 -4.97
N GLY A 322 30.00 24.15 -5.54
CA GLY A 322 31.02 23.38 -6.27
C GLY A 322 30.86 23.62 -7.78
N ALA A 323 31.95 23.96 -8.47
CA ALA A 323 31.96 24.31 -9.89
C ALA A 323 31.45 23.17 -10.80
N ALA A 324 30.57 23.51 -11.73
CA ALA A 324 30.03 22.60 -12.73
C ALA A 324 31.06 22.27 -13.82
N THR A 325 31.44 20.99 -13.93
CA THR A 325 32.09 20.45 -15.13
C THR A 325 31.03 19.98 -16.11
N MET A 326 30.97 20.62 -17.28
CA MET A 326 30.09 20.21 -18.38
C MET A 326 30.54 18.86 -18.94
N PHE A 327 29.71 17.82 -18.81
CA PHE A 327 29.88 16.59 -19.55
C PHE A 327 29.00 16.62 -20.81
N ARG A 328 29.65 16.54 -21.97
CA ARG A 328 29.03 16.46 -23.29
C ARG A 328 28.50 15.03 -23.49
N PRO A 329 27.24 14.80 -23.87
CA PRO A 329 26.76 13.44 -24.15
C PRO A 329 27.38 12.95 -25.45
N SER A 330 27.90 11.73 -25.42
CA SER A 330 28.38 11.02 -26.60
C SER A 330 27.20 10.29 -27.25
N ASP A 331 27.08 10.39 -28.58
CA ASP A 331 26.10 9.69 -29.40
C ASP A 331 26.05 8.18 -29.05
N ARG A 332 24.93 7.74 -28.49
CA ARG A 332 24.46 6.37 -28.60
C ARG A 332 23.05 6.40 -29.19
N THR A 333 22.98 5.89 -30.40
CA THR A 333 21.76 5.58 -31.13
C THR A 333 20.78 4.83 -30.22
N ALA A 334 19.63 5.45 -29.99
CA ALA A 334 18.53 4.91 -29.22
C ALA A 334 17.96 3.65 -29.90
N ASP A 335 17.91 2.55 -29.15
CA ASP A 335 17.05 1.42 -29.48
C ASP A 335 15.70 1.68 -28.79
N THR A 336 14.80 2.33 -29.52
CA THR A 336 13.42 2.61 -29.07
C THR A 336 12.63 1.30 -29.02
N SER A 337 12.73 0.60 -27.89
CA SER A 337 11.70 -0.35 -27.48
C SER A 337 10.53 0.45 -26.92
N VAL A 338 9.43 0.48 -27.67
CA VAL A 338 8.17 1.08 -27.22
C VAL A 338 7.66 0.25 -26.04
N THR A 339 7.91 0.75 -24.82
CA THR A 339 7.27 0.26 -23.61
C THR A 339 5.77 0.47 -23.79
N ALA A 340 4.98 -0.61 -23.74
CA ALA A 340 3.52 -0.49 -23.79
C ALA A 340 3.07 0.46 -22.67
N ALA A 341 2.33 1.50 -23.03
CA ALA A 341 1.86 2.49 -22.07
C ALA A 341 1.00 1.79 -20.99
N PRO A 342 1.12 2.18 -19.70
CA PRO A 342 0.31 1.60 -18.64
C PRO A 342 -1.18 1.73 -18.95
N SER A 343 -1.94 0.66 -18.70
CA SER A 343 -3.40 0.73 -18.77
C SER A 343 -3.91 1.36 -17.48
N PHE A 344 -4.27 2.64 -17.56
CA PHE A 344 -4.78 3.39 -16.41
C PHE A 344 -6.15 2.86 -15.96
N THR A 345 -6.25 2.56 -14.67
CA THR A 345 -7.46 2.01 -14.03
C THR A 345 -8.35 3.10 -13.45
N ALA A 346 -7.81 4.31 -13.25
CA ALA A 346 -8.58 5.51 -12.91
C ALA A 346 -8.02 6.74 -13.65
N THR A 347 -8.92 7.58 -14.15
CA THR A 347 -8.59 8.81 -14.90
C THR A 347 -9.55 9.91 -14.47
N GLU A 348 -9.02 11.13 -14.35
CA GLU A 348 -9.76 12.37 -14.22
C GLU A 348 -9.24 13.35 -15.27
N ASP A 349 -10.11 13.75 -16.19
CA ASP A 349 -9.81 14.71 -17.27
C ASP A 349 -10.44 16.09 -17.01
N PHE A 350 -11.02 16.31 -15.82
CA PHE A 350 -11.61 17.57 -15.37
C PHE A 350 -12.62 18.18 -16.36
N SER A 351 -13.32 17.33 -17.12
CA SER A 351 -14.26 17.71 -18.18
C SER A 351 -15.57 18.32 -17.69
N GLY A 352 -15.83 18.26 -16.38
CA GLY A 352 -17.00 18.84 -15.73
C GLY A 352 -16.90 20.37 -15.52
N THR A 353 -17.86 20.90 -14.75
CA THR A 353 -17.91 22.32 -14.36
C THR A 353 -17.50 22.57 -12.91
N ALA A 354 -17.19 21.50 -12.17
CA ALA A 354 -16.77 21.53 -10.78
C ALA A 354 -15.94 20.29 -10.46
N LEU A 355 -15.14 20.38 -9.40
CA LEU A 355 -14.34 19.27 -8.88
C LEU A 355 -15.25 18.13 -8.41
N ALA A 356 -14.99 16.89 -8.84
CA ALA A 356 -15.83 15.74 -8.51
C ALA A 356 -15.75 15.39 -7.01
N PRO A 357 -16.83 15.62 -6.22
CA PRO A 357 -16.75 15.58 -4.75
C PRO A 357 -16.73 14.17 -4.17
N GLN A 358 -16.83 13.13 -5.01
CA GLN A 358 -16.67 11.72 -4.58
C GLN A 358 -15.23 11.22 -4.74
N GLN A 359 -14.41 11.95 -5.51
CA GLN A 359 -13.03 11.58 -5.82
C GLN A 359 -12.06 12.55 -5.15
N TRP A 360 -12.34 13.84 -5.24
CA TRP A 360 -11.44 14.89 -4.80
C TRP A 360 -12.00 15.69 -3.63
N ALA A 361 -11.12 16.09 -2.72
CA ALA A 361 -11.42 17.08 -1.69
C ALA A 361 -10.58 18.33 -1.92
N ALA A 362 -11.19 19.50 -1.71
CA ALA A 362 -10.47 20.77 -1.64
C ALA A 362 -10.21 21.13 -0.17
N ASN A 363 -8.96 21.47 0.14
CA ASN A 363 -8.52 21.68 1.51
C ASN A 363 -8.91 23.07 2.01
N GLN A 364 -9.18 23.15 3.32
CA GLN A 364 -9.42 24.40 4.03
C GLN A 364 -8.57 24.44 5.29
N THR A 365 -7.59 25.33 5.33
CA THR A 365 -6.67 25.51 6.46
C THR A 365 -6.35 26.99 6.63
N GLN A 366 -6.00 27.40 7.85
CA GLN A 366 -5.55 28.76 8.11
C GLN A 366 -4.34 28.72 9.06
N ARG A 367 -3.29 29.44 8.70
CA ARG A 367 -2.05 29.57 9.48
C ARG A 367 -2.13 30.75 10.43
N GLU A 368 -1.21 30.82 11.39
CA GLU A 368 -1.15 31.89 12.40
C GLU A 368 -1.02 33.30 11.78
N ASN A 369 -0.28 33.43 10.69
CA ASN A 369 -0.15 34.70 9.95
C ASN A 369 -1.40 35.02 9.10
N GLY A 370 -2.46 34.22 9.17
CA GLY A 370 -3.69 34.39 8.42
C GLY A 370 -3.62 33.94 6.96
N SER A 371 -2.46 33.45 6.46
CA SER A 371 -2.44 32.78 5.17
C SER A 371 -3.23 31.48 5.24
N SER A 372 -3.77 31.02 4.11
CA SER A 372 -4.72 29.89 4.12
C SER A 372 -4.74 29.11 2.82
N TRP A 373 -5.15 27.85 2.93
CA TRP A 373 -5.80 27.16 1.81
C TRP A 373 -7.30 27.33 1.91
N SER A 374 -7.93 27.61 0.77
CA SER A 374 -9.37 27.80 0.67
C SER A 374 -9.93 27.06 -0.55
N PRO A 375 -11.06 26.34 -0.41
CA PRO A 375 -11.75 25.74 -1.55
C PRO A 375 -12.15 26.75 -2.63
N GLY A 376 -12.32 28.03 -2.28
CA GLY A 376 -12.62 29.10 -3.23
C GLY A 376 -11.51 29.41 -4.23
N MET A 377 -10.29 28.89 -3.99
CA MET A 377 -9.14 29.00 -4.89
C MET A 377 -8.98 27.80 -5.83
N VAL A 378 -9.94 26.89 -5.84
CA VAL A 378 -9.96 25.71 -6.71
C VAL A 378 -11.13 25.83 -7.68
N ARG A 379 -10.86 25.69 -8.97
CA ARG A 379 -11.89 25.71 -10.02
C ARG A 379 -11.63 24.61 -11.03
N VAL A 380 -12.70 24.09 -11.60
CA VAL A 380 -12.64 23.25 -12.80
C VAL A 380 -13.32 24.00 -13.91
N ASN A 381 -12.63 24.18 -15.03
CA ASN A 381 -13.16 24.89 -16.18
C ASN A 381 -12.57 24.35 -17.49
N GLY A 382 -13.44 23.86 -18.39
CA GLY A 382 -13.03 23.56 -19.76
C GLY A 382 -12.01 22.42 -19.90
N GLY A 383 -12.09 21.38 -19.06
CA GLY A 383 -11.13 20.26 -19.08
C GLY A 383 -9.87 20.54 -18.26
N GLU A 384 -9.89 21.56 -17.40
CA GLU A 384 -8.72 21.97 -16.63
C GLU A 384 -9.09 22.20 -15.16
N LEU A 385 -8.30 21.62 -14.26
CA LEU A 385 -8.29 21.97 -12.84
C LEU A 385 -7.31 23.11 -12.60
N GLN A 386 -7.81 24.20 -12.04
CA GLN A 386 -7.07 25.40 -11.69
C GLN A 386 -6.98 25.55 -10.17
N ILE A 387 -5.74 25.62 -9.68
CA ILE A 387 -5.42 25.79 -8.26
C ILE A 387 -4.62 27.08 -8.13
N SER A 388 -5.24 28.11 -7.58
CA SER A 388 -4.70 29.48 -7.65
C SER A 388 -4.22 30.01 -6.30
N GLY A 389 -3.25 30.91 -6.34
CA GLY A 389 -2.81 31.74 -5.23
C GLY A 389 -3.14 33.22 -5.49
N MET A 390 -3.60 33.93 -4.46
CA MET A 390 -3.90 35.36 -4.51
C MET A 390 -3.45 36.08 -3.24
N GLY A 391 -2.94 37.29 -3.44
CA GLY A 391 -2.37 38.12 -2.38
C GLY A 391 -0.92 38.48 -2.69
N ARG A 392 -0.53 39.71 -2.33
CA ARG A 392 0.81 40.25 -2.57
C ARG A 392 1.46 40.74 -1.28
N ASN A 393 1.01 40.27 -0.12
CA ASN A 393 1.60 40.68 1.14
C ASN A 393 3.00 40.06 1.23
N PRO A 394 4.09 40.85 1.31
CA PRO A 394 5.45 40.31 1.35
C PRO A 394 5.73 39.45 2.58
N SER A 395 4.96 39.61 3.66
CA SER A 395 5.04 38.77 4.86
C SER A 395 4.21 37.49 4.78
N GLY A 396 3.50 37.25 3.67
CA GLY A 396 2.58 36.13 3.51
C GLY A 396 1.22 36.35 4.19
N ARG A 397 1.11 37.36 5.07
CA ARG A 397 -0.09 37.59 5.89
C ARG A 397 -1.34 37.79 5.03
N GLY A 398 -2.32 36.91 5.22
CA GLY A 398 -3.60 36.95 4.52
C GLY A 398 -3.56 36.50 3.06
N ASN A 399 -2.42 36.01 2.54
CA ASN A 399 -2.36 35.40 1.22
C ASN A 399 -3.14 34.08 1.23
N VAL A 400 -3.92 33.82 0.19
CA VAL A 400 -4.81 32.65 0.12
C VAL A 400 -4.46 31.85 -1.12
N ALA A 401 -4.45 30.53 -0.99
CA ALA A 401 -4.16 29.62 -2.09
C ALA A 401 -5.10 28.41 -2.12
N GLY A 402 -5.01 27.59 -3.16
CA GLY A 402 -5.77 26.35 -3.30
C GLY A 402 -4.92 25.12 -3.00
N ALA A 403 -5.58 24.05 -2.56
CA ALA A 403 -4.99 22.72 -2.41
C ALA A 403 -6.08 21.66 -2.56
N VAL A 404 -5.77 20.56 -3.23
CA VAL A 404 -6.69 19.43 -3.43
C VAL A 404 -6.00 18.09 -3.18
N CYS A 405 -6.79 17.08 -2.82
CA CYS A 405 -6.36 15.68 -2.81
C CYS A 405 -7.35 14.75 -3.50
N TRP A 406 -6.83 13.71 -4.15
CA TRP A 406 -7.62 12.62 -4.76
C TRP A 406 -7.85 11.49 -3.73
N CYS A 407 -8.53 11.82 -2.63
CA CYS A 407 -8.44 11.14 -1.32
C CYS A 407 -9.77 10.58 -0.77
N LEU A 408 -10.90 10.70 -1.49
CA LEU A 408 -12.24 10.32 -0.97
C LEU A 408 -12.63 8.86 -1.28
N GLU A 409 -13.87 8.44 -0.95
CA GLU A 409 -14.37 7.05 -1.04
C GLU A 409 -14.23 6.40 -2.44
N ARG A 410 -14.18 7.20 -3.51
CA ARG A 410 -13.83 6.75 -4.88
C ARG A 410 -12.49 7.32 -5.38
N GLY A 411 -11.73 7.93 -4.49
CA GLY A 411 -10.39 8.43 -4.70
C GLY A 411 -9.33 7.32 -4.68
N VAL A 412 -8.13 7.69 -5.10
CA VAL A 412 -7.00 6.77 -5.19
C VAL A 412 -6.15 6.93 -3.94
N VAL A 413 -6.57 6.32 -2.84
CA VAL A 413 -5.71 6.04 -1.70
C VAL A 413 -5.14 4.64 -1.89
N ARG A 414 -3.86 4.52 -2.25
CA ARG A 414 -3.24 3.24 -2.65
C ARG A 414 -1.81 3.14 -2.15
N THR A 415 -1.34 1.91 -1.96
CA THR A 415 0.03 1.66 -1.50
C THR A 415 1.04 1.61 -2.64
N TYR A 416 0.65 1.23 -3.85
CA TYR A 416 1.56 1.13 -5.00
C TYR A 416 0.82 1.45 -6.30
N GLY A 417 1.59 1.74 -7.33
CA GLY A 417 1.08 2.00 -8.67
C GLY A 417 1.90 3.01 -9.46
N VAL A 418 1.33 3.42 -10.58
CA VAL A 418 1.82 4.50 -11.43
C VAL A 418 0.80 5.62 -11.38
N TRP A 419 1.24 6.82 -11.00
CA TRP A 419 0.45 8.04 -11.13
C TRP A 419 1.06 8.89 -12.23
N GLU A 420 0.21 9.43 -13.08
CA GLU A 420 0.59 10.44 -14.05
C GLU A 420 -0.28 11.68 -13.91
N ILE A 421 0.35 12.84 -14.04
CA ILE A 421 -0.34 14.12 -14.02
C ILE A 421 0.24 15.00 -15.12
N ARG A 422 -0.63 15.65 -15.90
CA ARG A 422 -0.21 16.64 -16.89
C ARG A 422 -0.53 18.03 -16.38
N ALA A 423 0.51 18.83 -16.15
CA ALA A 423 0.41 20.12 -15.50
C ALA A 423 1.29 21.20 -16.15
N LYS A 424 0.94 22.47 -15.92
CA LYS A 424 1.77 23.67 -16.20
C LYS A 424 1.58 24.69 -15.09
N PHE A 425 2.52 25.61 -14.93
CA PHE A 425 2.54 26.55 -13.82
C PHE A 425 2.77 27.99 -14.27
N ASP A 426 1.92 28.90 -13.79
CA ASP A 426 2.13 30.33 -14.03
C ASP A 426 3.41 30.82 -13.35
N VAL A 427 4.10 31.76 -14.01
CA VAL A 427 5.17 32.56 -13.42
C VAL A 427 4.57 33.44 -12.32
N GLY A 428 5.23 33.51 -11.17
CA GLY A 428 4.79 34.34 -10.07
C GLY A 428 5.56 34.09 -8.78
N PRO A 429 6.49 34.96 -8.38
CA PRO A 429 7.13 34.86 -7.06
C PRO A 429 6.08 35.01 -5.95
N GLY A 430 6.31 34.38 -4.80
CA GLY A 430 5.35 34.42 -3.69
C GLY A 430 4.44 33.22 -3.58
N TYR A 431 4.45 32.32 -4.57
CA TYR A 431 3.67 31.08 -4.54
C TYR A 431 4.48 29.94 -5.13
N ALA A 432 4.35 28.74 -4.57
CA ALA A 432 5.03 27.54 -5.08
C ALA A 432 4.03 26.42 -5.35
N PRO A 433 3.91 25.95 -6.61
CA PRO A 433 3.22 24.71 -6.91
C PRO A 433 3.96 23.50 -6.32
N VAL A 434 3.21 22.63 -5.66
CA VAL A 434 3.71 21.36 -5.12
C VAL A 434 2.71 20.26 -5.44
N MET A 435 3.20 19.13 -5.93
CA MET A 435 2.39 17.95 -6.18
C MET A 435 3.16 16.66 -5.92
N GLY A 436 2.43 15.62 -5.51
CA GLY A 436 3.02 14.36 -5.12
C GLY A 436 2.01 13.41 -4.48
N LEU A 437 2.54 12.39 -3.81
CA LEU A 437 1.80 11.42 -3.02
C LEU A 437 2.04 11.67 -1.53
N TYR A 438 0.97 11.68 -0.75
CA TYR A 438 1.03 11.89 0.69
C TYR A 438 0.10 10.94 1.44
N PRO A 439 0.50 10.43 2.62
CA PRO A 439 -0.34 9.54 3.42
C PRO A 439 -1.31 10.29 4.34
N ASP A 440 -2.50 9.73 4.57
CA ASP A 440 -3.44 10.20 5.60
C ASP A 440 -3.24 9.43 6.93
N VAL A 441 -1.99 9.27 7.35
CA VAL A 441 -1.62 8.63 8.61
C VAL A 441 -0.53 9.43 9.33
N PRO A 442 -0.44 9.35 10.68
CA PRO A 442 0.56 10.10 11.45
C PRO A 442 2.01 9.81 11.04
N GLU A 443 2.92 10.79 11.15
CA GLU A 443 4.32 10.65 10.72
C GLU A 443 5.09 9.55 11.46
N GLU A 444 4.70 9.26 12.70
CA GLU A 444 5.24 8.18 13.52
C GLU A 444 4.83 6.77 13.05
N THR A 445 3.92 6.66 12.08
CA THR A 445 3.47 5.37 11.54
C THR A 445 4.65 4.63 10.90
N ALA A 446 4.85 3.37 11.25
CA ALA A 446 5.89 2.57 10.64
C ALA A 446 5.69 2.50 9.11
N GLY A 447 6.75 2.78 8.34
CA GLY A 447 6.65 2.82 6.88
C GLY A 447 6.06 4.12 6.32
N TRP A 448 5.84 5.13 7.16
CA TRP A 448 5.49 6.48 6.74
C TRP A 448 6.53 7.10 5.79
N GLY A 449 6.05 7.99 4.94
CA GLY A 449 6.88 8.77 4.06
C GLY A 449 6.03 9.57 3.11
N PHE A 450 6.66 10.32 2.21
CA PHE A 450 5.96 11.01 1.13
C PHE A 450 6.82 11.04 -0.12
N LEU A 451 6.17 11.25 -1.25
CA LEU A 451 6.83 11.29 -2.54
C LEU A 451 6.41 12.59 -3.25
N THR A 452 7.35 13.47 -3.56
CA THR A 452 7.06 14.73 -4.26
C THR A 452 7.45 14.55 -5.72
N LEU A 453 6.45 14.62 -6.61
CA LEU A 453 6.65 14.64 -8.07
C LEU A 453 7.37 15.91 -8.49
N ALA A 454 6.89 17.04 -7.98
CA ALA A 454 7.35 18.35 -8.35
C ALA A 454 7.11 19.37 -7.24
N ARG A 455 8.17 20.10 -6.89
CA ARG A 455 8.12 21.34 -6.12
C ARG A 455 8.84 22.42 -6.90
N LEU A 456 8.19 23.56 -7.12
CA LEU A 456 8.74 24.70 -7.86
C LEU A 456 8.69 25.97 -7.00
N ASP A 457 9.74 26.20 -6.21
CA ASP A 457 9.80 27.36 -5.32
C ASP A 457 10.14 28.65 -6.07
N ASP A 458 10.85 28.55 -7.20
CA ASP A 458 11.29 29.72 -7.97
C ASP A 458 10.11 30.35 -8.73
N GLY A 459 10.05 31.70 -8.71
CA GLY A 459 8.95 32.44 -9.34
C GLY A 459 8.92 32.30 -10.87
N GLU A 460 10.05 31.99 -11.50
CA GLU A 460 10.19 31.86 -12.97
C GLU A 460 9.80 30.47 -13.48
N ARG A 461 9.53 29.51 -12.59
CA ARG A 461 9.20 28.11 -12.90
C ARG A 461 10.26 27.46 -13.77
N ARG A 462 11.53 27.67 -13.42
CA ARG A 462 12.68 27.12 -14.12
C ARG A 462 13.33 25.95 -13.41
N VAL A 463 13.08 25.77 -12.11
CA VAL A 463 13.71 24.73 -11.31
C VAL A 463 12.65 23.92 -10.58
N MET A 464 12.78 22.59 -10.68
CA MET A 464 11.91 21.63 -10.02
C MET A 464 12.72 20.69 -9.13
N TYR A 465 12.14 20.34 -7.99
CA TYR A 465 12.71 19.39 -7.04
C TYR A 465 11.80 18.17 -6.86
N PRO A 466 12.20 16.98 -7.34
CA PRO A 466 11.57 15.72 -6.95
C PRO A 466 12.14 15.25 -5.61
N VAL A 467 11.31 14.65 -4.75
CA VAL A 467 11.73 14.20 -3.40
C VAL A 467 11.17 12.81 -3.11
N VAL A 468 12.02 11.94 -2.55
CA VAL A 468 11.59 10.68 -1.93
C VAL A 468 11.98 10.70 -0.47
N ARG A 469 10.99 10.57 0.44
CA ARG A 469 11.22 10.54 1.88
C ARG A 469 10.63 9.27 2.50
N GLY A 470 11.49 8.47 3.15
CA GLY A 470 11.09 7.35 4.02
C GLY A 470 11.36 7.63 5.50
N VAL A 471 10.86 6.76 6.40
CA VAL A 471 11.08 6.85 7.85
C VAL A 471 12.57 6.76 8.22
N GLY A 472 13.06 7.66 9.07
CA GLY A 472 14.31 7.47 9.83
C GLY A 472 15.60 7.90 9.16
N VAL A 473 15.55 8.46 7.95
CA VAL A 473 16.69 9.10 7.26
C VAL A 473 16.24 10.49 6.78
N GLY A 474 17.16 11.46 6.69
CA GLY A 474 16.86 12.75 6.05
C GLY A 474 16.32 12.57 4.63
N PRO A 475 15.57 13.54 4.08
CA PRO A 475 15.03 13.42 2.73
C PRO A 475 16.16 13.12 1.75
N VAL A 476 15.95 12.16 0.84
CA VAL A 476 16.84 12.03 -0.31
C VAL A 476 16.26 12.93 -1.38
N ASP A 477 16.77 14.16 -1.40
CA ASP A 477 16.43 15.12 -2.43
C ASP A 477 16.94 14.58 -3.76
N GLY A 478 16.04 14.48 -4.75
CA GLY A 478 16.47 14.33 -6.12
C GLY A 478 17.28 15.56 -6.55
N ALA A 479 18.13 15.38 -7.56
CA ALA A 479 18.82 16.51 -8.16
C ALA A 479 17.80 17.52 -8.70
N ALA A 480 18.09 18.80 -8.51
CA ALA A 480 17.28 19.88 -9.08
C ALA A 480 17.25 19.74 -10.61
N MET A 481 16.06 19.84 -11.18
CA MET A 481 15.83 19.76 -12.62
C MET A 481 15.56 21.16 -13.17
N THR A 482 16.35 21.57 -14.15
CA THR A 482 16.13 22.84 -14.87
C THR A 482 15.29 22.59 -16.12
N GLY A 483 14.26 23.40 -16.35
CA GLY A 483 13.38 23.25 -17.50
C GLY A 483 12.48 24.46 -17.74
N ASP A 484 11.47 24.28 -18.59
CA ASP A 484 10.37 25.22 -18.74
C ASP A 484 9.07 24.59 -18.25
N PHE A 485 8.70 24.92 -17.02
CA PHE A 485 7.51 24.36 -16.38
C PHE A 485 6.27 25.27 -16.55
N THR A 486 6.37 26.32 -17.38
CA THR A 486 5.23 27.17 -17.77
C THR A 486 4.41 26.56 -18.90
N THR A 487 4.95 25.53 -19.55
CA THR A 487 4.29 24.75 -20.60
C THR A 487 3.76 23.42 -20.04
N TRP A 488 2.87 22.78 -20.79
CA TRP A 488 2.32 21.48 -20.39
C TRP A 488 3.41 20.40 -20.37
N ASN A 489 3.64 19.84 -19.20
CA ASN A 489 4.54 18.72 -18.98
C ASN A 489 3.78 17.56 -18.35
N THR A 490 4.19 16.33 -18.64
CA THR A 490 3.69 15.12 -18.00
C THR A 490 4.66 14.69 -16.92
N TYR A 491 4.17 14.51 -15.71
CA TYR A 491 4.92 14.07 -14.55
C TYR A 491 4.40 12.70 -14.15
N SER A 492 5.30 11.76 -13.91
CA SER A 492 4.90 10.43 -13.47
C SER A 492 5.70 9.96 -12.27
N ILE A 493 5.06 9.17 -11.43
CA ILE A 493 5.70 8.43 -10.36
C ILE A 493 5.28 6.98 -10.46
N GLU A 494 6.27 6.09 -10.57
CA GLU A 494 6.06 4.67 -10.36
C GLU A 494 6.56 4.33 -8.96
N TRP A 495 5.63 3.94 -8.10
CA TRP A 495 5.91 3.57 -6.73
C TRP A 495 5.62 2.10 -6.52
N ARG A 496 6.68 1.35 -6.24
CA ARG A 496 6.67 -0.08 -5.93
C ARG A 496 7.20 -0.31 -4.52
N ALA A 497 7.12 -1.56 -4.06
CA ALA A 497 7.54 -1.91 -2.70
C ALA A 497 9.05 -1.70 -2.44
N ASP A 498 9.84 -1.79 -3.50
CA ASP A 498 11.30 -1.82 -3.48
C ASP A 498 11.94 -0.61 -4.19
N PHE A 499 11.18 0.13 -5.00
CA PHE A 499 11.68 1.33 -5.65
C PHE A 499 10.63 2.40 -5.91
N VAL A 500 11.13 3.61 -6.14
CA VAL A 500 10.37 4.71 -6.71
C VAL A 500 11.13 5.24 -7.92
N THR A 501 10.44 5.41 -9.04
CA THR A 501 10.93 6.25 -10.14
C THR A 501 10.04 7.47 -10.32
N ILE A 502 10.65 8.60 -10.66
CA ILE A 502 9.94 9.81 -11.07
C ILE A 502 10.41 10.15 -12.49
N SER A 503 9.45 10.41 -13.38
CA SER A 503 9.74 10.79 -14.76
C SER A 503 9.10 12.12 -15.13
N LEU A 504 9.77 12.83 -16.02
CA LEU A 504 9.30 14.07 -16.65
C LEU A 504 9.24 13.85 -18.16
N ASN A 505 8.06 14.00 -18.75
CA ASN A 505 7.80 13.77 -20.18
C ASN A 505 8.29 12.38 -20.66
N GLY A 506 8.12 11.36 -19.81
CA GLY A 506 8.56 9.99 -20.07
C GLY A 506 10.06 9.73 -19.82
N LEU A 507 10.85 10.74 -19.47
CA LEU A 507 12.26 10.58 -19.11
C LEU A 507 12.40 10.38 -17.59
N VAL A 508 12.98 9.27 -17.16
CA VAL A 508 13.26 9.00 -15.74
C VAL A 508 14.31 10.01 -15.24
N ILE A 509 13.92 10.83 -14.27
CA ILE A 509 14.77 11.87 -13.66
C ILE A 509 15.21 11.51 -12.24
N LEU A 510 14.53 10.55 -11.62
CA LEU A 510 14.90 9.97 -10.34
C LEU A 510 14.58 8.49 -10.36
N ASP A 511 15.53 7.67 -9.92
CA ASP A 511 15.34 6.24 -9.70
C ASP A 511 16.06 5.86 -8.41
N THR A 512 15.31 5.47 -7.38
CA THR A 512 15.91 5.13 -6.08
C THR A 512 16.87 3.94 -6.15
N ARG A 513 16.77 3.10 -7.19
CA ARG A 513 17.68 1.95 -7.39
C ARG A 513 19.08 2.38 -7.81
N THR A 514 19.24 3.60 -8.32
CA THR A 514 20.54 4.12 -8.75
C THR A 514 21.25 4.90 -7.65
N PHE A 515 20.66 5.01 -6.45
CA PHE A 515 21.25 5.76 -5.35
C PHE A 515 22.37 4.95 -4.72
N SER A 516 23.43 5.64 -4.28
CA SER A 516 24.58 4.99 -3.62
C SER A 516 24.24 4.46 -2.23
N GLU A 517 23.25 5.06 -1.57
CA GLU A 517 22.76 4.67 -0.25
C GLU A 517 21.33 4.10 -0.34
N PRO A 518 20.98 3.07 0.45
CA PRO A 518 19.64 2.50 0.45
C PRO A 518 18.58 3.52 0.88
N VAL A 519 17.51 3.65 0.10
CA VAL A 519 16.34 4.46 0.44
C VAL A 519 15.27 3.58 1.04
N THR A 520 14.73 3.98 2.19
CA THR A 520 13.52 3.33 2.73
C THR A 520 12.32 3.79 1.91
N ILE A 521 11.71 2.88 1.16
CA ILE A 521 10.53 3.18 0.36
C ILE A 521 9.29 3.20 1.29
N PRO A 522 8.43 4.22 1.20
CA PRO A 522 7.21 4.26 1.99
C PRO A 522 6.29 3.07 1.69
N THR A 523 5.56 2.60 2.71
CA THR A 523 4.69 1.40 2.62
C THR A 523 3.28 1.64 3.11
N VAL A 524 2.97 2.84 3.58
CA VAL A 524 1.61 3.26 3.96
C VAL A 524 0.85 3.76 2.74
N PRO A 525 -0.47 3.54 2.61
CA PRO A 525 -1.26 4.08 1.50
C PRO A 525 -1.18 5.59 1.39
N MET A 526 -1.12 6.11 0.16
CA MET A 526 -1.07 7.55 -0.14
C MET A 526 -2.11 7.95 -1.17
N PHE A 527 -2.44 9.24 -1.18
CA PHE A 527 -3.26 9.89 -2.19
C PHE A 527 -2.44 10.90 -3.00
N LEU A 528 -2.85 11.17 -4.23
CA LEU A 528 -2.33 12.28 -5.03
C LEU A 528 -2.80 13.62 -4.44
N TYR A 529 -1.89 14.56 -4.26
CA TYR A 529 -2.20 15.94 -3.91
C TYR A 529 -1.60 16.91 -4.92
N VAL A 530 -2.27 18.06 -5.07
CA VAL A 530 -1.78 19.21 -5.84
C VAL A 530 -2.14 20.46 -5.04
N GLN A 531 -1.15 21.30 -4.76
CA GLN A 531 -1.34 22.49 -3.95
C GLN A 531 -0.48 23.66 -4.41
N MET A 532 -0.91 24.85 -4.02
CA MET A 532 -0.16 26.07 -4.16
C MET A 532 0.20 26.57 -2.77
N GLU A 533 1.49 26.63 -2.45
CA GLU A 533 1.99 27.11 -1.16
C GLU A 533 2.11 28.65 -1.17
N PRO A 534 1.42 29.37 -0.27
CA PRO A 534 1.56 30.83 -0.17
C PRO A 534 2.84 31.19 0.58
N GLY A 535 3.77 31.84 -0.11
CA GLY A 535 5.03 32.34 0.45
C GLY A 535 4.89 33.69 1.18
N PRO A 536 5.97 34.15 1.85
CA PRO A 536 7.26 33.47 1.95
C PRO A 536 7.23 32.30 2.94
N GLU A 537 7.82 31.17 2.56
CA GLU A 537 8.02 29.99 3.40
C GLU A 537 9.19 29.16 2.87
N GLY A 538 10.18 28.89 3.71
CA GLY A 538 11.38 28.16 3.29
C GLY A 538 12.07 28.84 2.10
N ALA A 539 12.20 28.12 0.98
CA ALA A 539 12.79 28.61 -0.27
C ALA A 539 11.82 29.45 -1.14
N ILE A 540 10.53 29.51 -0.78
CA ILE A 540 9.54 30.27 -1.53
C ILE A 540 9.78 31.77 -1.27
N PRO A 541 10.07 32.57 -2.31
CA PRO A 541 10.33 33.99 -2.12
C PRO A 541 9.08 34.73 -1.65
N ALA A 542 9.25 35.89 -1.04
CA ALA A 542 8.13 36.76 -0.72
C ALA A 542 7.43 37.25 -1.99
N PRO A 543 6.09 37.39 -1.99
CA PRO A 543 5.41 38.16 -3.03
C PRO A 543 5.98 39.57 -3.13
N ASN A 544 6.08 40.09 -4.34
CA ASN A 544 6.65 41.38 -4.65
C ASN A 544 5.85 42.10 -5.74
N HIS A 545 6.39 43.20 -6.26
CA HIS A 545 5.74 43.99 -7.30
C HIS A 545 5.56 43.26 -8.65
N GLN A 546 6.32 42.18 -8.88
CA GLN A 546 6.22 41.31 -10.06
C GLN A 546 5.25 40.15 -9.86
N THR A 547 4.84 39.84 -8.62
CA THR A 547 3.82 38.81 -8.37
C THR A 547 2.53 39.18 -9.10
N PRO A 548 1.95 38.31 -9.94
CA PRO A 548 0.65 38.55 -10.56
C PRO A 548 -0.49 38.77 -9.56
N SER A 549 -1.66 39.20 -10.02
CA SER A 549 -2.85 39.26 -9.15
C SER A 549 -3.32 37.86 -8.74
N GLN A 550 -3.05 36.88 -9.59
CA GLN A 550 -3.34 35.47 -9.40
C GLN A 550 -2.24 34.63 -10.05
N VAL A 551 -1.77 33.61 -9.35
CA VAL A 551 -0.77 32.63 -9.85
C VAL A 551 -1.43 31.26 -9.82
N THR A 552 -1.47 30.54 -10.94
CA THR A 552 -2.25 29.29 -11.05
C THR A 552 -1.37 28.10 -11.41
N ALA A 553 -1.61 26.99 -10.74
CA ALA A 553 -1.23 25.66 -11.20
C ALA A 553 -2.40 25.08 -12.00
N HIS A 554 -2.12 24.68 -13.23
CA HIS A 554 -3.11 24.14 -14.16
C HIS A 554 -2.85 22.65 -14.34
N VAL A 555 -3.90 21.85 -14.24
CA VAL A 555 -3.85 20.40 -14.43
C VAL A 555 -4.85 20.01 -15.50
N ASP A 556 -4.37 19.39 -16.57
CA ASP A 556 -5.17 18.92 -17.71
C ASP A 556 -5.84 17.59 -17.35
N TRP A 557 -5.06 16.64 -16.82
CA TRP A 557 -5.59 15.36 -16.36
C TRP A 557 -4.69 14.75 -15.29
N ALA A 558 -5.28 13.84 -14.51
CA ALA A 558 -4.59 12.98 -13.57
C ALA A 558 -5.02 11.52 -13.78
N ARG A 559 -4.07 10.59 -13.71
CA ARG A 559 -4.28 9.18 -14.01
C ARG A 559 -3.58 8.30 -12.98
N TYR A 560 -4.14 7.11 -12.78
CA TYR A 560 -3.61 6.08 -11.91
C TYR A 560 -3.71 4.71 -12.57
N ALA A 561 -2.67 3.90 -12.41
CA ALA A 561 -2.65 2.47 -12.71
C ALA A 561 -2.09 1.72 -11.50
N SER A 562 -2.65 0.56 -11.15
CA SER A 562 -2.17 -0.28 -10.04
C SER A 562 -0.89 -1.03 -10.36
#